data_AF-A0A401TEI1-F1
#
_entry.id   AF-A0A401TEI1-F1
#
_cell.length_a   1.000
_cell.length_b   1.000
_cell.length_c   1.000
_cell.angle_alpha   90.00
_cell.angle_beta   90.00
_cell.angle_gamma   90.00
#
_symmetry.space_group_name_H-M   'P 1'
#
loop_
_entity.id
_entity.type
_entity.pdbx_description
1 polymer ?
#
loop_
_entity_poly.entity_id
_entity_poly.type
_entity_poly.pdbx_seq_one_letter_code
_entity_poly.pdbx_strand_id
1 'polypeptide(L)'
;AVRTPSRNVLGVDLLISYYNQLSFLESRFLQPNKHLGVFFTWYDSFTGVPVCQQHLSLEKASILFNIAGLYTQIGTRSDRKTQAGLDNSIDAFQKAAGQHSH
;
A
#
# COMPACT_ATOMS: atom_id res chain seq x y z
N ALA A 1 5.12 10.34 8.43
CA ALA A 1 5.92 9.52 7.49
C ALA A 1 5.04 8.67 6.58
N VAL A 2 4.25 7.71 7.11
CA VAL A 2 3.39 6.81 6.29
C VAL A 2 2.38 7.50 5.38
N ARG A 3 1.82 8.66 5.79
CA ARG A 3 0.86 9.42 4.97
C ARG A 3 1.48 10.13 3.76
N THR A 4 2.80 10.24 3.72
CA THR A 4 3.56 10.91 2.66
C THR A 4 4.82 10.10 2.35
N PRO A 5 4.68 8.86 1.86
CA PRO A 5 5.82 8.00 1.57
C PRO A 5 6.62 8.58 0.40
N SER A 6 7.94 8.35 0.40
CA SER A 6 8.78 8.69 -0.75
C SER A 6 8.40 7.84 -1.96
N ARG A 7 8.47 8.42 -3.17
CA ARG A 7 8.11 7.73 -4.42
C ARG A 7 9.24 6.83 -4.93
N ASN A 8 9.71 5.92 -4.08
CA ASN A 8 10.82 5.00 -4.30
C ASN A 8 10.65 3.73 -3.44
N VAL A 9 11.61 2.80 -3.53
CA VAL A 9 11.60 1.53 -2.80
C VAL A 9 11.50 1.72 -1.28
N LEU A 10 12.20 2.73 -0.72
CA LEU A 10 12.12 3.03 0.72
C LEU A 10 10.69 3.41 1.17
N GLY A 11 9.92 4.07 0.30
CA GLY A 11 8.53 4.38 0.57
C GLY A 11 7.64 3.14 0.54
N VAL A 12 7.94 2.20 -0.36
CA VAL A 12 7.28 0.89 -0.40
C VAL A 12 7.57 0.10 0.88
N ASP A 13 8.83 0.02 1.29
CA ASP A 13 9.25 -0.71 2.50
C ASP A 13 8.59 -0.14 3.76
N LEU A 14 8.45 1.18 3.83
CA LEU A 14 7.73 1.86 4.90
C LEU A 14 6.25 1.42 4.95
N LEU A 15 5.57 1.38 3.80
CA LEU A 15 4.17 0.98 3.74
C LEU A 15 3.97 -0.51 4.04
N ILE A 16 4.86 -1.39 3.55
CA ILE A 16 4.84 -2.83 3.87
C ILE A 16 5.04 -3.05 5.38
N SER A 17 6.03 -2.37 5.96
CA SER A 17 6.29 -2.45 7.40
C SER A 17 5.08 -2.02 8.22
N TYR A 18 4.39 -0.97 7.79
CA TYR A 18 3.16 -0.51 8.42
C TYR A 18 2.02 -1.52 8.26
N TYR A 19 1.81 -2.06 7.06
CA TYR A 19 0.80 -3.09 6.80
C TYR A 19 1.00 -4.34 7.69
N ASN A 20 2.25 -4.76 7.87
CA ASN A 20 2.61 -5.88 8.74
C ASN A 20 2.28 -5.56 10.20
N GLN A 21 2.58 -4.36 10.69
CA GLN A 21 2.20 -3.92 12.04
C GLN A 21 0.68 -3.93 12.24
N LEU A 22 -0.10 -3.47 11.25
CA LEU A 22 -1.57 -3.55 11.31
C LEU A 22 -2.04 -5.01 11.40
N SER A 23 -1.40 -5.92 10.67
CA SER A 23 -1.73 -7.35 10.71
C SER A 23 -1.41 -7.99 12.07
N PHE A 24 -0.32 -7.56 12.72
CA PHE A 24 -0.02 -7.97 14.10
C PHE A 24 -1.00 -7.38 15.12
N LEU A 25 -1.46 -6.14 14.92
CA LEU A 25 -2.49 -5.53 15.77
C LEU A 25 -3.83 -6.26 15.64
N GLU A 26 -4.21 -6.61 14.41
CA GLU A 26 -5.43 -7.36 14.11
C GLU A 26 -5.44 -8.70 14.85
N SER A 27 -4.39 -9.50 14.69
CA SER A 27 -4.31 -10.83 15.30
C SER A 27 -4.31 -10.82 16.82
N ARG A 28 -3.81 -9.73 17.44
CA ARG A 28 -3.66 -9.63 18.90
C ARG A 28 -4.82 -8.95 19.60
N PHE A 29 -5.43 -7.93 18.98
CA PHE A 29 -6.38 -7.05 19.65
C PHE A 29 -7.79 -7.07 19.05
N LEU A 30 -7.94 -7.49 17.79
CA LEU A 30 -9.24 -7.50 17.12
C LEU A 30 -9.87 -8.89 17.15
N GLN A 31 -10.64 -9.13 18.22
CA GLN A 31 -11.59 -10.24 18.26
C GLN A 31 -12.81 -9.90 17.39
N PRO A 32 -13.55 -10.89 16.84
CA PRO A 32 -14.66 -10.65 15.90
C PRO A 32 -15.73 -9.65 16.37
N ASN A 33 -15.88 -9.47 17.69
CA ASN A 33 -16.89 -8.59 18.30
C ASN A 33 -16.30 -7.36 19.01
N LYS A 34 -15.01 -7.03 18.81
CA LYS A 34 -14.38 -5.86 19.42
C LYS A 34 -13.90 -4.88 18.35
N HIS A 35 -14.50 -3.69 18.35
CA HIS A 35 -14.03 -2.57 17.56
C HIS A 35 -12.95 -1.80 18.35
N LEU A 36 -11.89 -1.35 17.67
CA LEU A 36 -10.80 -0.58 18.29
C LEU A 36 -11.24 0.81 18.78
N GLY A 37 -12.44 1.27 18.40
CA GLY A 37 -12.93 2.63 18.65
C GLY A 37 -12.21 3.70 17.83
N VAL A 38 -11.35 3.31 16.89
CA VAL A 38 -10.59 4.20 16.01
C VAL A 38 -11.31 4.33 14.67
N PHE A 39 -11.38 5.54 14.14
CA PHE A 39 -11.86 5.82 12.79
C PHE A 39 -10.68 5.99 11.84
N PHE A 40 -10.76 5.33 10.69
CA PHE A 40 -9.83 5.48 9.58
C PHE A 40 -10.51 6.31 8.50
N THR A 41 -9.86 7.38 8.05
CA THR A 41 -10.36 8.27 7.01
C THR A 41 -9.41 8.27 5.81
N TRP A 42 -9.93 7.90 4.65
CA TRP A 42 -9.21 7.88 3.37
C TRP A 42 -10.00 8.65 2.31
N TYR A 43 -9.31 9.11 1.28
CA TYR A 43 -9.91 9.83 0.18
C TYR A 43 -9.83 8.97 -1.08
N ASP A 44 -10.95 8.85 -1.80
CA ASP A 44 -10.97 8.15 -3.07
C ASP A 44 -10.02 8.83 -4.08
N SER A 45 -9.25 8.01 -4.80
CA SER A 45 -8.19 8.52 -5.68
C SER A 45 -8.70 9.12 -6.98
N PHE A 46 -9.95 8.84 -7.36
CA PHE A 46 -10.56 9.35 -8.60
C PHE A 46 -11.44 10.57 -8.38
N THR A 47 -12.19 10.58 -7.28
CA THR A 47 -13.22 11.59 -6.97
C THR A 47 -12.83 12.52 -5.83
N GLY A 48 -11.87 12.14 -4.99
CA GLY A 48 -11.46 12.91 -3.82
C GLY A 48 -12.48 12.91 -2.67
N VAL A 49 -13.55 12.10 -2.76
CA VAL A 49 -14.57 12.00 -1.70
C VAL A 49 -13.99 11.22 -0.50
N PRO A 50 -14.17 11.70 0.75
CA PRO A 50 -13.72 10.98 1.92
C PRO A 50 -14.60 9.77 2.26
N VAL A 51 -13.96 8.69 2.66
CA VAL A 51 -14.56 7.51 3.28
C VAL A 51 -14.01 7.39 4.69
N CYS A 52 -14.90 7.24 5.67
CA CYS A 52 -14.53 7.09 7.07
C CYS A 52 -15.19 5.83 7.66
N GLN A 53 -14.40 4.89 8.17
CA GLN A 53 -14.89 3.63 8.73
C GLN A 53 -14.08 3.25 9.98
N GLN A 54 -14.69 2.49 10.89
CA GLN A 54 -14.02 1.97 12.10
C GLN A 54 -13.33 0.61 11.88
N HIS A 55 -13.25 0.17 10.63
CA HIS A 55 -12.78 -1.16 10.27
C HIS A 55 -11.31 -1.07 9.87
N LEU A 56 -10.46 -1.88 10.52
CA LEU A 56 -9.04 -1.98 10.18
C LEU A 56 -8.83 -2.42 8.72
N SER A 57 -9.78 -3.16 8.15
CA SER A 57 -9.76 -3.57 6.75
C SER A 57 -9.70 -2.38 5.79
N LEU A 58 -10.34 -1.25 6.10
CA LEU A 58 -10.24 -0.03 5.27
C LEU A 58 -8.79 0.46 5.22
N GLU A 59 -8.16 0.59 6.39
CA GLU A 59 -6.76 1.01 6.48
C GLU A 59 -5.84 0.06 5.71
N LYS A 60 -5.98 -1.25 5.94
CA LYS A 60 -5.16 -2.27 5.26
C LYS A 60 -5.33 -2.22 3.74
N ALA A 61 -6.56 -2.12 3.25
CA ALA A 61 -6.86 -2.03 1.82
C ALA A 61 -6.28 -0.75 1.21
N SER A 62 -6.42 0.40 1.87
CA SER A 62 -5.88 1.67 1.39
C SER A 62 -4.35 1.68 1.37
N ILE A 63 -3.69 1.09 2.38
CA ILE A 63 -2.23 0.94 2.38
C ILE A 63 -1.76 0.02 1.25
N LEU A 64 -2.44 -1.11 1.03
CA LEU A 64 -2.13 -2.02 -0.07
C LEU A 64 -2.30 -1.35 -1.45
N PHE A 65 -3.38 -0.58 -1.62
CA PHE A 65 -3.60 0.23 -2.81
C PHE A 65 -2.45 1.22 -3.04
N ASN A 66 -1.99 1.92 -2.00
CA ASN A 66 -0.87 2.84 -2.10
C ASN A 66 0.46 2.15 -2.43
N ILE A 67 0.70 0.94 -1.91
CA ILE A 67 1.87 0.12 -2.29
C ILE A 67 1.85 -0.18 -3.80
N ALA A 68 0.71 -0.65 -4.32
CA ALA A 68 0.54 -0.89 -5.75
C ALA A 68 0.72 0.39 -6.59
N GLY A 69 0.19 1.51 -6.09
CA GLY A 69 0.38 2.83 -6.69
C GLY A 69 1.86 3.26 -6.74
N LEU A 70 2.64 3.01 -5.69
CA LEU A 70 4.08 3.30 -5.67
C LEU A 70 4.86 2.41 -6.65
N TYR A 71 4.56 1.12 -6.70
CA TYR A 71 5.17 0.22 -7.69
C TYR A 71 4.86 0.63 -9.13
N THR A 72 3.62 1.05 -9.41
CA THR A 72 3.23 1.60 -10.72
C THR A 72 4.05 2.86 -11.06
N GLN A 73 4.27 3.75 -10.08
CA GLN A 73 5.10 4.95 -10.27
C GLN A 73 6.58 4.61 -10.50
N ILE A 74 7.11 3.59 -9.82
CA ILE A 74 8.48 3.11 -10.04
C ILE A 74 8.62 2.54 -11.46
N GLY A 75 7.74 1.62 -11.86
CA GLY A 75 7.77 1.00 -13.19
C GLY A 75 7.56 1.98 -14.34
N THR A 76 6.81 3.06 -14.14
CA THR A 76 6.65 4.13 -15.14
C THR A 76 7.87 5.03 -15.29
N ARG A 77 8.74 5.11 -14.27
CA ARG A 77 9.95 5.96 -14.26
C ARG A 77 11.22 5.24 -14.72
N SER A 78 11.21 3.91 -14.79
CA SER A 78 12.36 3.12 -15.23
C SER A 78 12.74 3.38 -16.69
N ASP A 79 14.05 3.43 -17.00
CA ASP A 79 14.54 3.62 -18.37
C ASP A 79 14.45 2.33 -19.19
N ARG A 80 13.39 2.23 -19.99
CA ARG A 80 13.09 1.05 -20.83
C ARG A 80 14.00 0.89 -22.04
N LYS A 81 14.97 1.79 -22.27
CA LYS A 81 15.98 1.64 -23.33
C LYS A 81 17.15 0.73 -22.90
N THR A 82 17.27 0.47 -21.61
CA THR A 82 18.29 -0.42 -21.04
C THR A 82 17.65 -1.73 -20.62
N GLN A 83 18.38 -2.85 -20.73
CA GLN A 83 17.89 -4.15 -20.26
C GLN A 83 17.53 -4.10 -18.77
N ALA A 84 18.41 -3.53 -17.95
CA ALA A 84 18.19 -3.40 -16.51
C ALA A 84 16.94 -2.55 -16.17
N GLY A 85 16.70 -1.45 -16.89
CA GLY A 85 15.52 -0.63 -16.67
C GLY A 85 14.23 -1.28 -17.19
N LEU A 86 14.31 -2.09 -18.25
CA LEU A 86 13.19 -2.92 -18.71
C LEU A 86 12.83 -3.98 -17.66
N ASP A 87 13.81 -4.73 -17.15
CA ASP A 87 13.60 -5.76 -16.13
C ASP A 87 13.00 -5.16 -14.85
N ASN A 88 13.51 -4.01 -14.40
CA ASN A 88 12.96 -3.27 -13.26
C ASN A 88 11.52 -2.79 -13.53
N SER A 89 11.23 -2.31 -14.75
CA SER A 89 9.86 -1.92 -15.12
C SER A 89 8.90 -3.10 -15.04
N ILE A 90 9.32 -4.28 -15.50
CA ILE A 90 8.50 -5.51 -15.49
C ILE A 90 8.24 -5.95 -14.05
N ASP A 91 9.30 -6.09 -13.24
CA ASP A 91 9.23 -6.49 -11.84
C ASP A 91 8.30 -5.54 -11.04
N ALA A 92 8.46 -4.23 -11.24
CA ALA A 92 7.62 -3.24 -10.57
C ALA A 92 6.14 -3.37 -10.96
N PHE A 93 5.81 -3.58 -12.24
CA PHE A 93 4.42 -3.77 -12.66
C PHE A 93 3.83 -5.10 -12.17
N GLN A 94 4.62 -6.17 -12.14
CA GLN A 94 4.21 -7.46 -11.57
C GLN A 94 3.89 -7.33 -10.07
N LYS A 95 4.75 -6.62 -9.33
CA LYS A 95 4.51 -6.31 -7.90
C LYS A 95 3.29 -5.42 -7.69
N ALA A 96 3.06 -4.41 -8.54
CA ALA A 96 1.86 -3.59 -8.50
C ALA A 96 0.57 -4.39 -8.73
N ALA A 97 0.62 -5.40 -9.61
CA ALA A 97 -0.50 -6.29 -9.90
C ALA A 97 -0.72 -7.38 -8.83
N GLY A 98 0.16 -7.46 -7.81
CA GLY A 98 0.07 -8.48 -6.76
C GLY A 98 0.62 -9.86 -7.16
N GLN A 99 1.34 -9.99 -8.27
CA GLN A 99 1.91 -11.30 -8.66
C GLN A 99 2.97 -11.83 -7.68
N HIS A 100 3.59 -10.94 -6.89
CA HIS A 100 4.55 -11.31 -5.84
C HIS A 100 4.00 -11.07 -4.43
N SER A 101 2.67 -11.08 -4.23
CA SER A 101 2.10 -11.05 -2.88
C SER A 101 1.95 -12.48 -2.33
N HIS A 102 2.98 -12.98 -1.66
CA HIS A 102 2.84 -14.04 -0.66
C HIS A 102 3.96 -14.01 0.37
#